data_AF-A0A2T5Y501-F1
#
_entry.id   AF-A0A2T5Y501-F1
#
_cell.length_a   1.000
_cell.length_b   1.000
_cell.length_c   1.000
_cell.angle_alpha   90.00
_cell.angle_beta   90.00
_cell.angle_gamma   90.00
#
_symmetry.space_group_name_H-M   'P 1'
#
loop_
_entity.id
_entity.type
_entity.pdbx_description
1 polymer ?
#
loop_
_entity_poly.entity_id
_entity_poly.type
_entity_poly.pdbx_seq_one_letter_code
_entity_poly.pdbx_strand_id
1 'polypeptide(L)'
;MRNYTLMRFVRLNLYFFVMYFALTAVWYGLSGRFSEMDTTQLLREISINAALFSLVFSITMLILYRRTLVRLPVQKYTSKQLQQRLEEIGFTKTNEQKQPLQVYKPTPPKASALAGNVFVQQTANFWLLEGPKKYLGKLES
;
A
#
# COMPACT_ATOMS: atom_id res chain seq x y z
N MET A 1 -12.81 8.97 4.65
CA MET A 1 -11.85 7.89 4.30
C MET A 1 -10.50 7.96 5.02
N ARG A 2 -10.07 9.12 5.59
CA ARG A 2 -8.74 9.29 6.23
C ARG A 2 -8.43 8.29 7.36
N ASN A 3 -9.44 7.89 8.15
CA ASN A 3 -9.25 6.99 9.29
C ASN A 3 -9.13 5.50 8.90
N TYR A 4 -9.73 5.07 7.78
CA TYR A 4 -9.71 3.66 7.38
C TYR A 4 -8.32 3.22 6.90
N THR A 5 -7.64 4.10 6.16
CA THR A 5 -6.25 3.85 5.71
C THR A 5 -5.27 3.83 6.88
N LEU A 6 -5.44 4.75 7.84
CA LEU A 6 -4.61 4.81 9.05
C LEU A 6 -4.78 3.54 9.89
N MET A 7 -6.02 3.10 10.13
CA MET A 7 -6.30 1.92 10.95
C MET A 7 -5.80 0.63 10.29
N ARG A 8 -5.89 0.51 8.95
CA ARG A 8 -5.32 -0.63 8.19
C ARG A 8 -3.79 -0.62 8.26
N PHE A 9 -3.16 0.55 8.21
CA PHE A 9 -1.72 0.72 8.33
C PHE A 9 -1.20 0.34 9.73
N VAL A 10 -1.88 0.78 10.79
CA VAL A 10 -1.53 0.42 12.17
C VAL A 10 -1.62 -1.09 12.38
N ARG A 11 -2.71 -1.73 11.93
CA ARG A 11 -2.85 -3.20 12.02
C ARG A 11 -1.72 -3.91 11.29
N LEU A 12 -1.39 -3.50 10.07
CA LEU A 12 -0.33 -4.13 9.28
C LEU A 12 1.04 -4.02 9.97
N ASN A 13 1.34 -2.85 10.56
CA ASN A 13 2.57 -2.66 11.32
C ASN A 13 2.63 -3.51 12.58
N LEU A 14 1.50 -3.63 13.28
CA LEU A 14 1.41 -4.49 14.47
C LEU A 14 1.64 -5.96 14.09
N TYR A 15 1.04 -6.46 13.00
CA TYR A 15 1.30 -7.80 12.50
C TYR A 15 2.79 -8.00 12.16
N PHE A 16 3.41 -7.03 11.49
CA PHE A 16 4.82 -7.12 11.12
C PHE A 16 5.74 -7.11 12.34
N PHE A 17 5.44 -6.26 13.33
CA PHE A 17 6.17 -6.19 14.59
C PHE A 17 6.10 -7.51 15.36
N VAL A 18 4.90 -8.06 15.54
CA VAL A 18 4.70 -9.34 16.26
C VAL A 18 5.36 -10.50 15.51
N MET A 19 5.20 -10.56 14.19
CA MET A 19 5.80 -11.62 13.39
C MET A 19 7.32 -11.57 13.40
N TYR A 20 7.91 -10.37 13.25
CA TYR A 20 9.35 -10.18 13.33
C TYR A 20 9.88 -10.53 14.71
N PHE A 21 9.22 -10.06 15.78
CA PHE A 21 9.58 -10.40 17.16
C PHE A 21 9.60 -11.91 17.39
N ALA A 22 8.56 -12.63 16.95
CA ALA A 22 8.50 -14.09 17.06
C ALA A 22 9.62 -14.78 16.27
N LEU A 23 9.89 -14.32 15.04
CA LEU A 23 10.97 -14.88 14.20
C LEU A 23 12.34 -14.66 14.84
N THR A 24 12.60 -13.47 15.37
CA THR A 24 13.86 -13.15 16.04
C THR A 24 14.01 -13.96 17.33
N ALA A 25 12.95 -14.15 18.10
CA ALA A 25 12.97 -15.00 19.30
C ALA A 25 13.28 -16.47 18.95
N VAL A 26 12.65 -17.02 17.89
CA VAL A 26 12.95 -18.38 17.42
C VAL A 26 14.41 -18.49 16.94
N TRP A 27 14.90 -17.51 16.18
CA TRP A 27 16.29 -17.47 15.73
C TRP A 27 17.28 -17.42 16.89
N TYR A 28 17.00 -16.63 17.93
CA TYR A 28 17.84 -16.53 19.13
C TYR A 28 17.81 -17.84 19.94
N GLY A 29 16.68 -18.56 19.88
CA GLY A 29 16.52 -19.93 20.39
C GLY A 29 17.48 -20.91 19.72
N LEU A 30 17.47 -20.90 18.38
CA LEU A 30 18.29 -21.80 17.57
C LEU A 30 19.79 -21.46 17.60
N SER A 31 20.15 -20.20 17.78
CA SER A 31 21.54 -19.73 17.78
C SER A 31 22.22 -19.79 19.16
N GLY A 32 21.53 -20.25 20.22
CA GLY A 32 22.09 -20.35 21.56
C GLY A 32 22.29 -19.01 22.28
N ARG A 33 21.89 -17.89 21.67
CA ARG A 33 22.01 -16.53 22.23
C ARG A 33 21.32 -16.34 23.59
N PHE A 34 20.32 -17.17 23.93
CA PHE A 34 19.66 -17.13 25.23
C PHE A 34 20.56 -17.55 26.40
N SER A 35 21.64 -18.31 26.18
CA SER A 35 22.57 -18.69 27.26
C SER A 35 23.70 -17.68 27.49
N GLU A 36 23.90 -16.73 26.56
CA GLU A 36 25.03 -15.79 26.60
C GLU A 36 24.66 -14.42 27.19
N MET A 37 23.36 -14.08 27.25
CA MET A 37 22.89 -12.76 27.64
C MET A 37 21.82 -12.83 28.73
N ASP A 38 21.82 -11.85 29.63
CA ASP A 38 20.73 -11.66 30.58
C ASP A 38 19.39 -11.46 29.84
N THR A 39 18.34 -12.12 30.32
CA THR A 39 17.02 -12.15 29.67
C THR A 39 16.46 -10.74 29.42
N THR A 40 16.73 -9.78 30.32
CA THR A 40 16.30 -8.39 30.16
C THR A 40 17.04 -7.65 29.04
N GLN A 41 18.34 -7.89 28.87
CA GLN A 41 19.13 -7.29 27.79
C GLN A 41 18.73 -7.87 26.43
N LEU A 42 18.51 -9.19 26.37
CA LEU A 42 18.09 -9.89 25.17
C LEU A 42 16.69 -9.44 24.71
N LEU A 43 15.72 -9.34 25.63
CA LEU A 43 14.39 -8.81 25.33
C LEU A 43 14.46 -7.36 24.82
N ARG A 44 15.33 -6.53 25.40
CA ARG A 44 15.54 -5.15 24.96
C ARG A 44 16.13 -5.08 23.55
N GLU A 45 17.10 -5.93 23.24
CA GLU A 45 17.71 -5.98 21.90
C GLU A 45 16.71 -6.43 20.83
N ILE A 46 15.93 -7.48 21.11
CA ILE A 46 14.87 -7.95 20.20
C ILE A 46 13.82 -6.85 19.98
N SER A 47 13.37 -6.19 21.05
CA SER A 47 12.34 -5.16 20.93
C SER A 47 12.84 -3.89 20.21
N ILE A 48 14.10 -3.48 20.39
CA ILE A 48 14.71 -2.38 19.62
C ILE A 48 14.80 -2.76 18.14
N ASN A 49 15.31 -3.95 17.82
CA ASN A 49 15.41 -4.42 16.44
C ASN A 49 14.03 -4.52 15.77
N ALA A 50 13.04 -5.06 16.47
CA ALA A 50 11.67 -5.13 15.99
C ALA A 50 11.06 -3.73 15.76
N ALA A 51 11.34 -2.77 16.65
CA ALA A 51 10.89 -1.38 16.49
C ALA A 51 11.53 -0.71 15.27
N LEU A 52 12.85 -0.87 15.09
CA LEU A 52 13.57 -0.36 13.92
C LEU A 52 13.04 -0.96 12.62
N PHE A 53 12.87 -2.28 12.56
CA PHE A 53 12.29 -2.94 11.39
C PHE A 53 10.84 -2.51 11.12
N SER A 54 10.02 -2.37 12.16
CA SER A 54 8.65 -1.86 12.02
C SER A 54 8.62 -0.43 11.49
N LEU A 55 9.55 0.42 11.92
CA LEU A 55 9.68 1.79 11.44
C LEU A 55 10.13 1.85 9.97
N VAL A 56 11.13 1.05 9.60
CA VAL A 56 11.59 0.94 8.19
C VAL A 56 10.46 0.40 7.31
N PHE A 57 9.74 -0.64 7.78
CA PHE A 57 8.59 -1.19 7.07
C PHE A 57 7.47 -0.15 6.91
N SER A 58 7.14 0.59 7.97
CA SER A 58 6.19 1.70 7.95
C SER A 58 6.53 2.73 6.89
N ILE A 59 7.77 3.22 6.89
CA ILE A 59 8.25 4.23 5.93
C ILE A 59 8.18 3.67 4.51
N THR A 60 8.64 2.44 4.31
CA THR A 60 8.63 1.75 3.03
C THR A 60 7.21 1.61 2.47
N MET A 61 6.26 1.19 3.29
CA MET A 61 4.84 1.09 2.91
C MET A 61 4.24 2.45 2.58
N LEU A 62 4.57 3.50 3.35
CA LEU A 62 4.09 4.85 3.11
C LEU A 62 4.60 5.41 1.77
N ILE A 63 5.86 5.12 1.42
CA ILE A 63 6.45 5.50 0.13
C ILE A 63 5.83 4.69 -1.02
N LEU A 64 5.78 3.36 -0.90
CA LEU A 64 5.27 2.46 -1.96
C LEU A 64 3.80 2.69 -2.29
N TYR A 65 2.99 2.89 -1.26
CA TYR A 65 1.53 3.03 -1.38
C TYR A 65 1.06 4.47 -1.20
N ARG A 66 1.97 5.44 -1.38
CA ARG A 66 1.64 6.86 -1.39
C ARG A 66 0.53 7.11 -2.41
N ARG A 67 -0.57 7.71 -1.98
CA ARG A 67 -1.65 8.12 -2.88
C ARG A 67 -1.34 9.48 -3.49
N THR A 68 -1.76 9.66 -4.73
CA THR A 68 -1.63 10.89 -5.50
C THR A 68 -2.95 11.18 -6.19
N LEU A 69 -3.16 12.45 -6.52
CA LEU A 69 -4.24 12.91 -7.37
C LEU A 69 -3.62 13.37 -8.69
N VAL A 70 -3.97 12.69 -9.78
CA VAL A 70 -3.55 13.03 -11.13
C VAL A 70 -4.72 13.67 -11.87
N ARG A 71 -4.43 14.73 -12.63
CA ARG A 71 -5.41 15.41 -13.48
C ARG A 71 -5.02 15.19 -14.94
N LEU A 72 -5.81 14.43 -15.67
CA LEU A 72 -5.60 14.23 -17.10
C LEU A 72 -6.61 15.05 -17.89
N PRO A 73 -6.19 15.82 -18.91
CA PRO A 73 -7.15 16.54 -19.75
C PRO A 73 -7.99 15.56 -20.55
N VAL A 74 -9.30 15.85 -20.68
CA VAL A 74 -10.26 14.95 -21.36
C VAL A 74 -9.90 14.71 -22.84
N GLN A 75 -9.15 15.64 -23.44
CA GLN A 75 -8.65 15.56 -24.81
C GLN A 75 -7.55 14.49 -25.00
N LYS A 76 -6.80 14.12 -23.94
CA LYS A 76 -5.68 13.18 -24.03
C LYS A 76 -6.15 11.72 -24.15
N TYR A 77 -7.28 11.38 -23.54
CA TYR A 77 -7.83 10.02 -23.56
C TYR A 77 -9.36 10.04 -23.66
N THR A 78 -9.88 9.24 -24.59
CA THR A 78 -11.31 8.87 -24.57
C THR A 78 -11.61 7.96 -23.37
N SER A 79 -12.87 7.90 -22.93
CA SER A 79 -13.28 7.05 -21.81
C SER A 79 -12.89 5.58 -21.99
N LYS A 80 -12.92 5.05 -23.22
CA LYS A 80 -12.53 3.67 -23.52
C LYS A 80 -11.02 3.47 -23.44
N GLN A 81 -10.23 4.41 -23.94
CA GLN A 81 -8.76 4.37 -23.86
C GLN A 81 -8.28 4.47 -22.40
N LEU A 82 -8.89 5.34 -21.59
CA LEU A 82 -8.56 5.45 -20.18
C LEU A 82 -8.83 4.15 -19.43
N GLN A 83 -9.96 3.49 -19.72
CA GLN A 83 -10.29 2.19 -19.15
C GLN A 83 -9.27 1.11 -19.54
N GLN A 84 -8.90 1.02 -20.83
CA GLN A 84 -7.90 0.05 -21.30
C GLN A 84 -6.55 0.26 -20.62
N ARG A 85 -6.10 1.52 -20.48
CA ARG A 85 -4.85 1.83 -19.77
C ARG A 85 -4.91 1.45 -18.29
N LEU A 86 -6.04 1.67 -17.62
CA LEU A 86 -6.22 1.23 -16.23
C LEU A 86 -6.18 -0.30 -16.12
N GLU A 87 -6.78 -1.03 -17.06
CA GLU A 87 -6.74 -2.49 -17.11
C GLU A 87 -5.33 -3.05 -17.39
N GLU A 88 -4.56 -2.40 -18.28
CA GLU A 88 -3.14 -2.70 -18.52
C GLU A 88 -2.31 -2.56 -17.23
N ILE A 89 -2.58 -1.52 -16.45
CA ILE A 89 -1.93 -1.24 -15.18
C ILE A 89 -2.40 -2.22 -14.07
N GLY A 90 -3.48 -2.98 -14.31
CA GLY A 90 -4.02 -3.99 -13.40
C GLY A 90 -5.20 -3.51 -12.56
N PHE A 91 -6.01 -2.58 -13.07
CA PHE A 91 -7.20 -2.07 -12.39
C PHE A 91 -8.45 -2.31 -13.23
N THR A 92 -9.42 -3.03 -12.66
CA THR A 92 -10.70 -3.32 -13.33
C THR A 92 -11.83 -2.53 -12.71
N LYS A 93 -12.76 -2.06 -13.56
CA LYS A 93 -13.92 -1.29 -13.11
C LYS A 93 -14.83 -2.16 -12.25
N THR A 94 -15.23 -1.66 -11.09
CA THR A 94 -16.26 -2.31 -10.28
C THR A 94 -17.65 -1.92 -10.81
N ASN A 95 -18.58 -2.87 -10.87
CA ASN A 95 -19.96 -2.65 -11.31
C ASN A 95 -20.80 -1.76 -10.37
N GLU A 96 -20.22 -1.20 -9.31
CA GLU A 96 -20.91 -0.31 -8.38
C GLU A 96 -21.06 1.09 -9.01
N GLN A 97 -22.23 1.29 -9.61
CA GLN A 97 -22.71 2.50 -10.25
C GLN A 97 -23.04 3.60 -9.22
N LYS A 98 -22.03 4.26 -8.63
CA LYS A 98 -22.24 5.57 -8.00
C LYS A 98 -21.63 6.65 -8.88
N GLN A 99 -22.31 6.99 -9.98
CA GLN A 99 -21.98 8.23 -10.71
C GLN A 99 -22.10 9.41 -9.72
N PRO A 100 -21.12 10.33 -9.67
CA PRO A 100 -20.08 10.60 -10.66
C PRO A 100 -18.71 9.91 -10.44
N LEU A 101 -18.57 9.04 -9.43
CA LEU A 101 -17.28 8.43 -9.05
C LEU A 101 -17.17 6.98 -9.53
N GLN A 102 -16.32 6.75 -10.53
CA GLN A 102 -16.02 5.39 -11.01
C GLN A 102 -14.91 4.77 -10.16
N VAL A 103 -15.16 3.58 -9.61
CA VAL A 103 -14.21 2.88 -8.73
C VAL A 103 -13.58 1.71 -9.48
N TYR A 104 -12.25 1.67 -9.50
CA TYR A 104 -11.47 0.58 -10.08
C TYR A 104 -10.72 -0.17 -8.99
N LYS A 105 -10.85 -1.51 -8.96
CA LYS A 105 -10.20 -2.38 -7.98
C LYS A 105 -8.90 -2.95 -8.56
N PRO A 106 -7.84 -3.13 -7.75
CA PRO A 106 -6.62 -3.78 -8.20
C PRO A 106 -6.86 -5.27 -8.46
N THR A 107 -6.31 -5.78 -9.56
CA THR A 107 -6.30 -7.20 -9.91
C THR A 107 -4.87 -7.77 -9.84
N PRO A 108 -4.58 -8.62 -8.83
CA PRO A 108 -3.33 -9.37 -8.79
C PRO A 108 -3.21 -10.29 -10.01
N PRO A 109 -2.00 -10.53 -10.57
CA PRO A 109 -0.68 -10.09 -10.10
C PRO A 109 -0.25 -8.69 -10.58
N LYS A 110 -1.00 -8.05 -11.48
CA LYS A 110 -0.58 -6.80 -12.15
C LYS A 110 -0.59 -5.58 -11.21
N ALA A 111 -1.62 -5.46 -10.39
CA ALA A 111 -1.68 -4.49 -9.30
C ALA A 111 -1.74 -5.21 -7.96
N SER A 112 -0.93 -4.77 -7.00
CA SER A 112 -0.94 -5.34 -5.64
C SER A 112 -2.31 -5.10 -4.99
N ALA A 113 -2.85 -6.11 -4.30
CA ALA A 113 -4.08 -5.96 -3.52
C ALA A 113 -3.95 -4.87 -2.43
N LEU A 114 -2.72 -4.55 -2.02
CA LEU A 114 -2.41 -3.49 -1.06
C LEU A 114 -2.43 -2.09 -1.69
N ALA A 115 -2.43 -1.98 -3.03
CA ALA A 115 -2.46 -0.70 -3.74
C ALA A 115 -3.75 0.09 -3.51
N GLY A 116 -4.82 -0.61 -3.10
CA GLY A 116 -6.14 -0.01 -2.88
C GLY A 116 -6.82 0.39 -4.18
N ASN A 117 -8.05 0.88 -4.08
CA ASN A 117 -8.84 1.23 -5.25
C ASN A 117 -8.31 2.52 -5.92
N VAL A 118 -8.55 2.65 -7.22
CA VAL A 118 -8.41 3.90 -7.97
C VAL A 118 -9.80 4.51 -8.12
N PHE A 119 -9.92 5.79 -7.83
CA PHE A 119 -11.14 6.56 -7.96
C PHE A 119 -11.00 7.49 -9.15
N VAL A 120 -11.94 7.43 -10.09
CA VAL A 120 -11.95 8.24 -11.31
C VAL A 120 -13.22 9.08 -11.31
N GLN A 121 -13.05 10.40 -11.40
CA GLN A 121 -14.13 11.35 -11.54
C GLN A 121 -13.94 12.14 -12.82
N GLN A 122 -15.01 12.28 -13.60
CA GLN A 122 -15.00 13.13 -14.79
C GLN A 122 -15.50 14.53 -14.42
N THR A 123 -14.74 15.54 -14.79
CA THR A 123 -15.16 16.95 -14.78
C THR A 123 -15.28 17.45 -16.21
N ALA A 124 -15.73 18.70 -16.41
CA ALA A 124 -15.89 19.28 -17.74
C ALA A 124 -14.59 19.26 -18.57
N ASN A 125 -13.44 19.48 -17.92
CA ASN A 125 -12.16 19.65 -18.60
C ASN A 125 -11.14 18.54 -18.27
N PHE A 126 -11.32 17.82 -17.15
CA PHE A 126 -10.34 16.87 -16.64
C PHE A 126 -10.96 15.56 -16.15
N TRP A 127 -10.21 14.47 -16.34
CA TRP A 127 -10.31 13.24 -15.56
C TRP A 127 -9.48 13.40 -14.29
N LEU A 128 -10.13 13.34 -13.13
CA LEU A 128 -9.50 13.31 -11.82
C LEU A 128 -9.30 11.86 -11.40
N LEU A 129 -8.05 11.42 -11.28
CA LEU A 129 -7.71 10.08 -10.80
C LEU A 129 -7.05 10.16 -9.43
N GLU A 130 -7.66 9.57 -8.41
CA GLU A 130 -7.08 9.42 -7.08
C GLU A 130 -6.70 7.95 -6.83
N GLY A 131 -5.43 7.70 -6.50
CA GLY A 131 -4.94 6.34 -6.37
C GLY A 131 -3.44 6.24 -6.06
N PRO A 132 -2.86 5.04 -6.08
CA PRO A 132 -1.46 4.82 -5.75
C PRO A 132 -0.51 5.41 -6.80
N LYS A 133 0.44 6.26 -6.35
CA LYS A 133 1.37 7.04 -7.19
C LYS A 133 2.15 6.18 -8.18
N LYS A 134 2.66 5.04 -7.73
CA LYS A 134 3.44 4.09 -8.56
C LYS A 134 2.70 3.66 -9.83
N TYR A 135 1.37 3.57 -9.77
CA TYR A 135 0.54 3.10 -10.87
C TYR A 135 -0.01 4.27 -11.68
N LEU A 136 -0.49 5.33 -11.03
CA LEU A 136 -1.03 6.50 -11.72
C LEU A 136 0.04 7.31 -12.46
N GLY A 137 1.30 7.32 -11.98
CA GLY A 137 2.40 7.99 -12.68
C GLY A 137 2.65 7.42 -14.09
N LYS A 138 2.26 6.16 -14.35
CA LYS A 138 2.34 5.55 -15.68
C LYS A 138 1.35 6.14 -16.70
N LEU A 139 0.37 6.92 -16.25
CA LEU A 139 -0.61 7.61 -17.10
C LEU A 139 -0.15 9.04 -17.47
N GLU A 140 0.82 9.57 -16.71
CA GLU A 140 1.41 10.89 -16.96
C GLU A 140 2.54 10.81 -18.01
N SER A 141 3.35 9.73 -17.95
CA SER A 141 4.41 9.39 -18.92
C SER A 141 3.84 9.01 -20.29
#